data_AF-A0A8J3BYW5-F1
#
_entry.id   AF-A0A8J3BYW5-F1
#
_cell.length_a   1.000
_cell.length_b   1.000
_cell.length_c   1.000
_cell.angle_alpha   90.00
_cell.angle_beta   90.00
_cell.angle_gamma   90.00
#
_symmetry.space_group_name_H-M   'P 1'
#
loop_
_entity.id
_entity.type
_entity.pdbx_description
1 polymer ?
#
loop_
_entity_poly.entity_id
_entity_poly.type
_entity_poly.pdbx_seq_one_letter_code
_entity_poly.pdbx_strand_id
1 'polypeptide(L)'
;MSPAWPRPMRAPMIVGAVTLAAFLAACGTPPAPDPTAPPEASGSANIPSGAVPPPSWPVVPTAPGIPVGPPSYPGGAVTYPTPPTATTQPQATVPTTSATPTPKPAGTCTAGPSKQRVLSALKGQPGIPSDAQLDVVNGPFCAGSWQFTEVGLVGQDIDPLQVVTTGKPATPTVVAAGGDVCVDQVEKQAPPGIRVLACGF
;
A
#
# COMPACT_ATOMS: atom_id res chain seq x y z
N MET A 1 50.24 -9.85 15.28
CA MET A 1 51.08 -8.62 15.26
C MET A 1 50.26 -7.55 14.57
N SER A 2 49.60 -6.70 15.34
CA SER A 2 48.64 -5.69 14.85
C SER A 2 49.33 -4.34 14.72
N PRO A 3 49.12 -3.55 13.65
CA PRO A 3 49.49 -2.15 13.64
C PRO A 3 48.38 -1.30 14.26
N ALA A 4 48.73 -0.65 15.37
CA ALA A 4 47.95 0.40 16.03
C ALA A 4 48.02 1.70 15.21
N TRP A 5 46.88 2.30 14.92
CA TRP A 5 46.80 3.66 14.36
C TRP A 5 46.42 4.67 15.45
N PRO A 6 47.04 5.87 15.46
CA PRO A 6 46.83 6.88 16.48
C PRO A 6 45.51 7.64 16.30
N ARG A 7 44.82 7.86 17.42
CA ARG A 7 43.73 8.84 17.57
C ARG A 7 44.31 10.24 17.82
N PRO A 8 43.91 11.28 17.08
CA PRO A 8 44.00 12.63 17.60
C PRO A 8 42.77 12.97 18.46
N MET A 9 43.04 13.30 19.72
CA MET A 9 42.10 13.87 20.68
C MET A 9 41.94 15.38 20.46
N ARG A 10 40.69 15.84 20.63
CA ARG A 10 40.22 17.07 21.32
C ARG A 10 40.65 18.45 20.78
N ALA A 11 39.64 19.27 20.49
CA ALA A 11 39.52 20.61 21.09
C ALA A 11 38.04 20.99 21.30
N PRO A 12 37.67 21.65 22.42
CA PRO A 12 36.30 22.00 22.79
C PRO A 12 35.95 23.48 22.56
N MET A 13 34.70 23.82 22.90
CA MET A 13 34.11 25.14 23.15
C MET A 13 33.72 25.99 21.94
N ILE A 14 32.40 26.13 21.74
CA ILE A 14 31.78 27.46 21.70
C ILE A 14 30.53 27.43 22.59
N VAL A 15 30.62 28.16 23.69
CA VAL A 15 29.52 28.64 24.52
C VAL A 15 28.81 29.72 23.71
N GLY A 16 27.54 29.47 23.37
CA GLY A 16 26.66 30.45 22.73
C GLY A 16 25.33 30.49 23.46
N ALA A 17 25.32 31.18 24.61
CA ALA A 17 24.09 31.56 25.29
C ALA A 17 23.40 32.64 24.44
N VAL A 18 22.30 32.28 23.79
CA VAL A 18 21.35 33.26 23.24
C VAL A 18 20.07 33.14 24.05
N THR A 19 19.96 34.04 25.03
CA THR A 19 18.69 34.45 25.60
C THR A 19 17.82 35.05 24.51
N LEU A 20 16.66 34.46 24.22
CA LEU A 20 15.54 35.23 23.68
C LEU A 20 14.31 34.96 24.54
N ALA A 21 13.97 35.99 25.31
CA ALA A 21 12.76 36.06 26.08
C ALA A 21 11.53 36.13 25.16
N ALA A 22 10.47 35.46 25.60
CA ALA A 22 9.07 35.86 25.49
C ALA A 22 8.58 36.42 24.13
N PHE A 23 7.97 35.55 23.33
CA PHE A 23 6.86 35.91 22.44
C PHE A 23 5.56 35.25 22.93
N LEU A 24 5.01 35.81 24.01
CA LEU A 24 3.59 35.71 24.34
C LEU A 24 2.89 36.88 23.63
N ALA A 25 2.25 36.62 22.50
CA ALA A 25 1.10 37.34 21.91
C ALA A 25 1.14 37.26 20.38
N ALA A 26 0.41 36.29 19.80
CA ALA A 26 -0.20 36.44 18.48
C ALA A 26 -1.22 35.30 18.26
N CYS A 27 -2.38 35.40 18.92
CA CYS A 27 -3.60 34.86 18.33
C CYS A 27 -3.97 35.84 17.20
N GLY A 28 -3.29 35.69 16.06
CA GLY A 28 -3.46 36.55 14.89
C GLY A 28 -4.75 36.17 14.19
N THR A 29 -5.72 37.07 14.25
CA THR A 29 -6.96 37.04 13.48
C THR A 29 -6.64 36.75 12.00
N PRO A 30 -7.34 35.81 11.35
CA PRO A 30 -7.12 35.52 9.93
C PRO A 30 -7.32 36.79 9.09
N PRO A 31 -6.46 37.05 8.08
CA PRO A 31 -6.62 38.20 7.20
C PRO A 31 -7.95 38.11 6.46
N ALA A 32 -8.70 39.22 6.46
CA ALA A 32 -9.91 39.34 5.66
C ALA A 32 -9.55 39.20 4.17
N PRO A 33 -10.32 38.44 3.38
CA PRO A 33 -10.09 38.34 1.94
C PRO A 33 -10.32 39.70 1.25
N ASP A 34 -9.41 40.04 0.33
CA ASP A 34 -9.48 41.21 -0.54
C ASP A 34 -10.81 41.27 -1.31
N PRO A 35 -11.51 42.42 -1.36
CA PRO A 35 -12.80 42.57 -2.05
C PRO A 35 -12.70 42.69 -3.59
N THR A 36 -11.71 42.07 -4.24
CA THR A 36 -11.52 42.21 -5.69
C THR A 36 -11.20 40.88 -6.41
N ALA A 37 -11.92 39.81 -6.06
CA ALA A 37 -11.96 38.59 -6.87
C ALA A 37 -13.18 38.60 -7.83
N PRO A 38 -13.03 38.10 -9.08
CA PRO A 38 -14.16 37.88 -10.00
C PRO A 38 -15.17 36.89 -9.42
N PRO A 39 -16.45 36.91 -9.84
CA PRO A 39 -17.50 36.12 -9.20
C PRO A 39 -17.18 34.64 -9.18
N GLU A 40 -17.11 34.09 -7.97
CA GLU A 40 -17.13 32.65 -7.74
C GLU A 40 -18.43 32.08 -8.30
N ALA A 41 -18.32 31.00 -9.05
CA ALA A 41 -19.47 30.21 -9.46
C ALA A 41 -20.19 29.71 -8.19
N SER A 42 -21.32 30.36 -7.89
CA SER A 42 -22.29 29.87 -6.91
C SER A 42 -22.79 28.51 -7.36
N GLY A 43 -22.28 27.47 -6.70
CA GLY A 43 -22.74 26.10 -6.82
C GLY A 43 -23.02 25.46 -5.46
N SER A 44 -23.51 26.24 -4.49
CA SER A 44 -24.04 25.69 -3.25
C SER A 44 -25.49 25.26 -3.48
N ALA A 45 -25.67 24.01 -3.92
CA ALA A 45 -26.97 23.38 -3.87
C ALA A 45 -27.28 23.03 -2.41
N ASN A 46 -28.05 23.90 -1.75
CA ASN A 46 -28.76 23.55 -0.53
C ASN A 46 -29.69 22.37 -0.82
N ILE A 47 -29.34 21.17 -0.35
CA ILE A 47 -30.27 20.04 -0.35
C ILE A 47 -31.05 20.11 0.97
N PRO A 48 -32.37 20.33 0.96
CA PRO A 48 -33.17 20.21 2.17
C PRO A 48 -33.05 18.78 2.73
N SER A 49 -32.79 18.68 4.03
CA SER A 49 -32.82 17.41 4.76
C SER A 49 -34.21 16.79 4.65
N GLY A 50 -34.37 15.81 3.74
CA GLY A 50 -35.62 15.07 3.60
C GLY A 50 -35.85 14.47 2.20
N ALA A 51 -34.97 13.58 1.75
CA ALA A 51 -35.30 12.49 0.79
C ALA A 51 -34.00 11.76 0.39
N VAL A 52 -33.59 10.76 1.16
CA VAL A 52 -32.61 9.76 0.69
C VAL A 52 -33.41 8.60 0.10
N PRO A 53 -33.44 8.39 -1.23
CA PRO A 53 -33.94 7.14 -1.77
C PRO A 53 -32.96 6.00 -1.41
N PRO A 54 -33.45 4.78 -1.12
CA PRO A 54 -32.57 3.64 -0.83
C PRO A 54 -31.69 3.29 -2.05
N PRO A 55 -30.53 2.65 -1.83
CA PRO A 55 -29.64 2.24 -2.91
C PRO A 55 -30.36 1.26 -3.85
N SER A 56 -30.54 1.67 -5.11
CA SER A 56 -31.06 0.82 -6.19
C SER A 56 -29.93 -0.06 -6.73
N TRP A 57 -29.86 -1.30 -6.25
CA TRP A 57 -29.08 -2.35 -6.89
C TRP A 57 -29.65 -2.62 -8.30
N PRO A 58 -28.82 -2.95 -9.31
CA PRO A 58 -29.33 -3.37 -10.61
C PRO A 58 -30.18 -4.64 -10.44
N VAL A 59 -31.47 -4.50 -10.73
CA VAL A 59 -32.42 -5.61 -10.79
C VAL A 59 -32.02 -6.52 -11.96
N VAL A 60 -31.80 -7.80 -11.66
CA VAL A 60 -31.59 -8.84 -12.65
C VAL A 60 -32.87 -8.98 -13.50
N PRO A 61 -32.82 -8.93 -14.84
CA PRO A 61 -34.01 -9.14 -15.65
C PRO A 61 -34.56 -10.55 -15.43
N THR A 62 -35.76 -10.61 -14.86
CA THR A 62 -36.53 -11.84 -14.68
C THR A 62 -36.99 -12.33 -16.06
N ALA A 63 -36.56 -13.52 -16.46
CA ALA A 63 -37.06 -14.17 -17.67
C ALA A 63 -38.56 -14.49 -17.51
N PRO A 64 -39.42 -14.21 -18.51
CA PRO A 64 -40.83 -14.60 -18.46
C PRO A 64 -40.99 -16.10 -18.69
N GLY A 65 -41.69 -16.78 -17.78
CA GLY A 65 -42.37 -18.05 -18.07
C GLY A 65 -41.97 -19.22 -17.18
N ILE A 66 -42.54 -19.31 -15.98
CA ILE A 66 -42.81 -20.61 -15.34
C ILE A 66 -44.26 -20.59 -14.83
N PRO A 67 -45.15 -21.47 -15.32
CA PRO A 67 -46.50 -21.61 -14.77
C PRO A 67 -46.44 -22.30 -13.41
N VAL A 68 -47.03 -21.66 -12.40
CA VAL A 68 -47.27 -22.23 -11.07
C VAL A 68 -48.59 -23.01 -11.12
N GLY A 69 -48.52 -24.33 -11.06
CA GLY A 69 -49.68 -25.22 -10.91
C GLY A 69 -49.73 -25.84 -9.50
N PRO A 70 -50.92 -26.08 -8.92
CA PRO A 70 -51.07 -26.75 -7.63
C PRO A 70 -50.73 -28.25 -7.70
N PRO A 71 -50.32 -28.88 -6.59
CA PRO A 71 -49.88 -30.27 -6.59
C PRO A 71 -51.07 -31.22 -6.73
N SER A 72 -51.02 -32.11 -7.73
CA SER A 72 -51.94 -33.24 -7.86
C SER A 72 -51.12 -34.52 -8.01
N TYR A 73 -51.31 -35.46 -7.08
CA TYR A 73 -50.67 -36.77 -7.08
C TYR A 73 -51.67 -37.83 -7.55
N PRO A 74 -51.48 -38.46 -8.72
CA PRO A 74 -52.02 -39.78 -8.99
C PRO A 74 -50.98 -40.84 -8.62
N GLY A 75 -51.37 -41.75 -7.71
CA GLY A 75 -50.59 -42.94 -7.36
C GLY A 75 -50.40 -43.85 -8.57
N GLY A 76 -49.15 -44.05 -8.96
CA GLY A 76 -48.74 -45.02 -9.98
C GLY A 76 -47.77 -46.02 -9.36
N ALA A 77 -48.05 -47.31 -9.52
CA ALA A 77 -47.21 -48.40 -9.03
C ALA A 77 -45.80 -48.32 -9.66
N VAL A 78 -44.77 -48.46 -8.84
CA VAL A 78 -43.36 -48.44 -9.26
C VAL A 78 -42.96 -49.83 -9.75
N THR A 79 -42.75 -49.98 -11.06
CA THR A 79 -41.96 -51.08 -11.62
C THR A 79 -40.54 -50.61 -11.83
N TYR A 80 -39.58 -51.23 -11.16
CA TYR A 80 -38.15 -50.91 -11.28
C TYR A 80 -37.56 -51.53 -12.56
N PRO A 81 -36.96 -50.75 -13.47
CA PRO A 81 -36.11 -51.30 -14.52
C PRO A 81 -34.73 -51.67 -13.95
N THR A 82 -34.24 -52.84 -14.34
CA THR A 82 -32.91 -53.38 -14.02
C THR A 82 -31.81 -52.42 -14.51
N PRO A 83 -30.78 -52.11 -13.70
CA PRO A 83 -29.73 -51.18 -14.12
C PRO A 83 -28.88 -51.77 -15.25
N PRO A 84 -28.50 -50.98 -16.27
CA PRO A 84 -27.59 -51.42 -17.32
C PRO A 84 -26.18 -51.61 -16.77
N THR A 85 -25.50 -52.65 -17.28
CA THR A 85 -24.09 -52.95 -17.00
C THR A 85 -23.20 -51.76 -17.34
N ALA A 86 -22.38 -51.32 -16.38
CA ALA A 86 -21.48 -50.19 -16.55
C ALA A 86 -20.34 -50.50 -17.54
N THR A 87 -20.23 -49.70 -18.59
CA THR A 87 -19.08 -49.71 -19.50
C THR A 87 -17.94 -48.92 -18.87
N THR A 88 -16.76 -49.52 -18.73
CA THR A 88 -15.56 -48.87 -18.17
C THR A 88 -15.08 -47.76 -19.11
N GLN A 89 -15.26 -46.50 -18.70
CA GLN A 89 -14.70 -45.35 -19.39
C GLN A 89 -13.21 -45.18 -19.00
N PRO A 90 -12.29 -44.90 -19.94
CA PRO A 90 -10.90 -44.59 -19.59
C PRO A 90 -10.83 -43.35 -18.71
N GLN A 91 -10.18 -43.49 -17.56
CA GLN A 91 -9.99 -42.42 -16.57
C GLN A 91 -9.15 -41.30 -17.19
N ALA A 92 -9.71 -40.09 -17.25
CA ALA A 92 -8.95 -38.90 -17.63
C ALA A 92 -7.87 -38.63 -16.57
N THR A 93 -6.61 -38.65 -16.98
CA THR A 93 -5.48 -38.28 -16.12
C THR A 93 -5.58 -36.79 -15.83
N VAL A 94 -5.94 -36.42 -14.60
CA VAL A 94 -5.89 -35.02 -14.16
C VAL A 94 -4.42 -34.63 -14.03
N PRO A 95 -3.93 -33.60 -14.74
CA PRO A 95 -2.57 -33.14 -14.55
C PRO A 95 -2.42 -32.62 -13.12
N THR A 96 -1.51 -33.24 -12.36
CA THR A 96 -1.11 -32.76 -11.04
C THR A 96 -0.36 -31.43 -11.23
N THR A 97 -1.04 -30.32 -10.99
CA THR A 97 -0.37 -29.02 -10.86
C THR A 97 0.55 -29.07 -9.66
N SER A 98 1.86 -29.06 -9.92
CA SER A 98 2.87 -28.89 -8.88
C SER A 98 2.56 -27.60 -8.11
N ALA A 99 2.40 -27.69 -6.79
CA ALA A 99 2.12 -26.53 -5.95
C ALA A 99 3.27 -25.52 -6.11
N THR A 100 2.97 -24.33 -6.60
CA THR A 100 3.95 -23.25 -6.63
C THR A 100 4.29 -22.88 -5.19
N PRO A 101 5.57 -22.87 -4.80
CA PRO A 101 5.95 -22.52 -3.44
C PRO A 101 5.50 -21.09 -3.10
N THR A 102 4.99 -20.90 -1.89
CA THR A 102 4.64 -19.57 -1.37
C THR A 102 5.87 -18.66 -1.42
N PRO A 103 5.77 -17.45 -1.99
CA PRO A 103 6.89 -16.53 -2.06
C PRO A 103 7.37 -16.13 -0.66
N LYS A 104 8.68 -16.08 -0.49
CA LYS A 104 9.33 -15.61 0.74
C LYS A 104 9.57 -14.09 0.66
N PRO A 105 9.46 -13.33 1.77
CA PRO A 105 9.87 -11.93 1.81
C PRO A 105 11.30 -11.73 1.30
N ALA A 106 11.56 -10.58 0.68
CA ALA A 106 12.90 -10.22 0.24
C ALA A 106 13.88 -10.17 1.43
N GLY A 107 15.10 -10.67 1.21
CA GLY A 107 16.17 -10.61 2.20
C GLY A 107 16.86 -9.25 2.24
N THR A 108 17.68 -9.03 3.26
CA THR A 108 18.52 -7.82 3.34
C THR A 108 19.44 -7.72 2.13
N CYS A 109 19.62 -6.50 1.63
CA CYS A 109 20.47 -6.26 0.47
C CYS A 109 21.94 -6.58 0.78
N THR A 110 22.57 -7.48 0.01
CA THR A 110 24.03 -7.65 0.03
C THR A 110 24.74 -6.55 -0.76
N ALA A 111 24.12 -6.09 -1.85
CA ALA A 111 24.60 -5.02 -2.72
C ALA A 111 23.42 -4.14 -3.18
N GLY A 112 22.95 -3.27 -2.29
CA GLY A 112 21.79 -2.39 -2.50
C GLY A 112 22.12 -0.90 -2.34
N PRO A 113 21.12 -0.01 -2.47
CA PRO A 113 21.29 1.41 -2.19
C PRO A 113 21.73 1.60 -0.73
N SER A 114 22.56 2.61 -0.49
CA SER A 114 22.85 3.00 0.90
C SER A 114 21.63 3.65 1.53
N LYS A 115 21.56 3.63 2.87
CA LYS A 115 20.49 4.32 3.63
C LYS A 115 20.35 5.78 3.20
N GLN A 116 21.47 6.51 3.13
CA GLN A 116 21.49 7.90 2.69
C GLN A 116 20.96 8.06 1.27
N ARG A 117 21.18 7.06 0.41
CA ARG A 117 20.71 7.13 -0.97
C ARG A 117 19.21 6.98 -1.09
N VAL A 118 18.61 6.07 -0.30
CA VAL A 118 17.15 5.96 -0.16
C VAL A 118 16.56 7.25 0.41
N LEU A 119 17.11 7.76 1.51
CA LEU A 119 16.64 9.03 2.12
C LEU A 119 16.74 10.22 1.17
N SER A 120 17.80 10.28 0.35
CA SER A 120 17.95 11.31 -0.66
C SER A 120 16.91 11.22 -1.77
N ALA A 121 16.49 10.00 -2.16
CA ALA A 121 15.47 9.79 -3.18
C ALA A 121 14.06 10.18 -2.70
N LEU A 122 13.84 10.16 -1.38
CA LEU A 122 12.56 10.54 -0.76
C LEU A 122 12.36 12.06 -0.66
N LYS A 123 13.43 12.86 -0.75
CA LYS A 123 13.32 14.31 -0.66
C LYS A 123 12.45 14.85 -1.79
N GLY A 124 11.43 15.63 -1.43
CA GLY A 124 10.49 16.23 -2.38
C GLY A 124 9.44 15.26 -2.92
N GLN A 125 9.35 14.03 -2.41
CA GLN A 125 8.23 13.14 -2.74
C GLN A 125 6.93 13.64 -2.09
N PRO A 126 5.79 13.50 -2.78
CA PRO A 126 4.49 13.88 -2.22
C PRO A 126 4.21 13.14 -0.90
N GLY A 127 3.68 13.86 0.10
CA GLY A 127 3.37 13.28 1.41
C GLY A 127 4.59 13.01 2.30
N ILE A 128 5.82 13.23 1.81
CA ILE A 128 7.03 13.15 2.63
C ILE A 128 7.35 14.56 3.16
N PRO A 129 7.37 14.76 4.50
CA PRO A 129 7.68 16.06 5.06
C PRO A 129 9.10 16.50 4.71
N SER A 130 9.22 17.70 4.14
CA SER A 130 10.47 18.21 3.60
C SER A 130 11.47 18.64 4.68
N ASP A 131 10.96 19.07 5.84
CA ASP A 131 11.75 19.55 6.97
C ASP A 131 11.92 18.50 8.07
N ALA A 132 11.35 17.30 7.89
CA ALA A 132 11.49 16.22 8.85
C ALA A 132 12.84 15.53 8.70
N GLN A 133 13.43 15.19 9.84
CA GLN A 133 14.60 14.32 9.87
C GLN A 133 14.14 12.87 9.74
N LEU A 134 14.47 12.24 8.62
CA LEU A 134 14.16 10.84 8.33
C LEU A 134 15.35 9.94 8.66
N ASP A 135 15.09 8.74 9.16
CA ASP A 135 16.09 7.68 9.31
C ASP A 135 15.56 6.31 8.87
N VAL A 136 16.46 5.45 8.39
CA VAL A 136 16.10 4.09 7.98
C VAL A 136 16.05 3.18 9.19
N VAL A 137 14.83 2.80 9.55
CA VAL A 137 14.52 1.91 10.68
C VAL A 137 14.78 0.45 10.29
N ASN A 138 14.43 0.06 9.06
CA ASN A 138 14.58 -1.31 8.61
C ASN A 138 14.91 -1.41 7.11
N GLY A 139 15.64 -2.46 6.75
CA GLY A 139 16.14 -2.67 5.38
C GLY A 139 17.41 -1.87 5.05
N PRO A 140 17.73 -1.70 3.75
CA PRO A 140 16.93 -2.07 2.59
C PRO A 140 16.88 -3.59 2.35
N PHE A 141 15.74 -4.07 1.86
CA PHE A 141 15.50 -5.44 1.44
C PHE A 141 15.47 -5.49 -0.09
N CYS A 142 16.16 -6.45 -0.70
CA CYS A 142 16.37 -6.48 -2.15
C CYS A 142 15.79 -7.73 -2.79
N ALA A 143 15.13 -7.54 -3.93
CA ALA A 143 14.88 -8.61 -4.89
C ALA A 143 15.12 -8.05 -6.30
N GLY A 144 16.13 -8.58 -7.01
CA GLY A 144 16.52 -8.04 -8.31
C GLY A 144 16.87 -6.55 -8.25
N SER A 145 16.26 -5.75 -9.12
CA SER A 145 16.43 -4.29 -9.15
C SER A 145 15.48 -3.52 -8.25
N TRP A 146 14.67 -4.20 -7.43
CA TRP A 146 13.68 -3.59 -6.55
C TRP A 146 14.14 -3.64 -5.09
N GLN A 147 13.74 -2.62 -4.33
CA GLN A 147 14.06 -2.51 -2.91
C GLN A 147 12.85 -2.06 -2.10
N PHE A 148 12.74 -2.58 -0.87
CA PHE A 148 11.80 -2.14 0.14
C PHE A 148 12.58 -1.62 1.37
N THR A 149 12.16 -0.50 1.94
CA THR A 149 12.79 0.12 3.12
C THR A 149 11.73 0.73 4.02
N GLU A 150 11.90 0.62 5.34
CA GLU A 150 11.06 1.31 6.32
C GLU A 150 11.84 2.52 6.87
N VAL A 151 11.20 3.68 6.82
CA VAL A 151 11.79 4.98 7.14
C VAL A 151 10.96 5.66 8.22
N GLY A 152 11.58 5.91 9.37
CA GLY A 152 10.96 6.59 10.50
C GLY A 152 11.25 8.08 10.48
N LEU A 153 10.40 8.86 11.15
CA LEU A 153 10.65 10.26 11.46
C LEU A 153 11.35 10.33 12.83
N VAL A 154 12.55 10.91 12.85
CA VAL A 154 13.34 11.01 14.07
C VAL A 154 12.64 11.92 15.08
N GLY A 155 12.47 11.41 16.30
CA GLY A 155 11.82 12.14 17.39
C GLY A 155 10.29 12.17 17.29
N GLN A 156 9.69 11.32 16.47
CA GLN A 156 8.24 11.12 16.37
C GLN A 156 7.90 9.65 16.62
N ASP A 157 6.93 9.39 17.49
CA ASP A 157 6.39 8.05 17.74
C ASP A 157 5.23 7.76 16.79
N ILE A 158 5.55 7.59 15.50
CA ILE A 158 4.60 7.24 14.45
C ILE A 158 5.04 5.98 13.71
N ASP A 159 4.09 5.32 13.05
CA ASP A 159 4.37 4.16 12.21
C ASP A 159 5.37 4.55 11.10
N PRO A 160 6.41 3.73 10.84
CA PRO A 160 7.41 4.05 9.83
C PRO A 160 6.79 4.06 8.44
N LEU A 161 7.23 5.01 7.62
CA LEU A 161 6.87 5.07 6.21
C LEU A 161 7.51 3.89 5.47
N GLN A 162 6.71 3.19 4.69
CA GLN A 162 7.18 2.17 3.77
C GLN A 162 7.62 2.84 2.47
N VAL A 163 8.69 2.33 1.88
CA VAL A 163 9.28 2.89 0.66
C VAL A 163 9.68 1.78 -0.28
N VAL A 164 9.12 1.82 -1.49
CA VAL A 164 9.51 0.93 -2.59
C VAL A 164 10.30 1.73 -3.61
N THR A 165 11.53 1.30 -3.88
CA THR A 165 12.37 1.85 -4.95
C THR A 165 12.73 0.79 -5.99
N THR A 166 13.09 1.24 -7.19
CA THR A 166 13.61 0.37 -8.25
C THR A 166 14.78 0.99 -9.00
N GLY A 167 15.51 0.18 -9.75
CA GLY A 167 16.63 0.58 -10.59
C GLY A 167 17.99 0.34 -9.94
N LYS A 168 18.96 1.19 -10.26
CA LYS A 168 20.35 1.04 -9.83
C LYS A 168 20.52 1.50 -8.37
N PRO A 169 21.32 0.80 -7.55
CA PRO A 169 21.62 1.20 -6.17
C PRO A 169 22.14 2.65 -6.03
N ALA A 170 22.90 3.12 -7.02
CA ALA A 170 23.47 4.46 -7.03
C ALA A 170 22.46 5.55 -7.40
N THR A 171 21.30 5.22 -7.97
CA THR A 171 20.24 6.15 -8.41
C THR A 171 18.87 5.45 -8.32
N PRO A 172 18.43 5.09 -7.10
CA PRO A 172 17.13 4.44 -6.94
C PRO A 172 16.03 5.43 -7.33
N THR A 173 15.00 4.91 -7.99
CA THR A 173 13.79 5.66 -8.34
C THR A 173 12.69 5.24 -7.38
N VAL A 174 12.03 6.21 -6.75
CA VAL A 174 10.87 5.94 -5.88
C VAL A 174 9.69 5.52 -6.74
N VAL A 175 9.10 4.37 -6.40
CA VAL A 175 7.86 3.86 -7.02
C VAL A 175 6.66 4.23 -6.15
N ALA A 176 6.79 4.02 -4.84
CA ALA A 176 5.78 4.38 -3.85
C ALA A 176 6.46 4.69 -2.51
N ALA A 177 5.91 5.64 -1.75
CA ALA A 177 6.34 5.95 -0.40
C ALA A 177 5.14 6.43 0.43
N GLY A 178 4.94 5.85 1.61
CA GLY A 178 3.79 6.14 2.46
C GLY A 178 3.50 5.05 3.47
N GLY A 179 2.35 5.12 4.15
CA GLY A 179 1.87 4.05 5.03
C GLY A 179 1.35 2.81 4.29
N ASP A 180 1.00 2.97 3.02
CA ASP A 180 0.65 1.89 2.10
C ASP A 180 1.41 2.11 0.79
N VAL A 181 2.10 1.07 0.31
CA VAL A 181 2.91 1.11 -0.91
C VAL A 181 2.50 0.01 -1.89
N CYS A 182 1.40 -0.70 -1.64
CA CYS A 182 0.87 -1.69 -2.55
C CYS A 182 0.07 -1.04 -3.68
N VAL A 183 0.76 -0.27 -4.52
CA VAL A 183 0.17 0.34 -5.71
C VAL A 183 0.21 -0.65 -6.88
N ASP A 184 -0.64 -0.43 -7.90
CA ASP A 184 -0.73 -1.25 -9.12
C ASP A 184 0.64 -1.61 -9.72
N GLN A 185 1.57 -0.65 -9.73
CA GLN A 185 2.91 -0.87 -10.27
C GLN A 185 3.71 -1.89 -9.43
N VAL A 186 3.62 -1.82 -8.10
CA VAL A 186 4.30 -2.75 -7.19
C VAL A 186 3.66 -4.14 -7.32
N GLU A 187 2.33 -4.23 -7.30
CA GLU A 187 1.61 -5.49 -7.43
C GLU A 187 1.95 -6.24 -8.73
N LYS A 188 1.99 -5.51 -9.86
CA LYS A 188 2.15 -6.10 -11.18
C LYS A 188 3.61 -6.33 -11.58
N GLN A 189 4.54 -5.51 -11.11
CA GLN A 189 5.91 -5.47 -11.63
C GLN A 189 6.99 -5.81 -10.61
N ALA A 190 6.70 -5.69 -9.30
CA ALA A 190 7.70 -6.01 -8.29
C ALA A 190 7.91 -7.53 -8.20
N PRO A 191 9.14 -7.99 -7.93
CA PRO A 191 9.41 -9.39 -7.68
C PRO A 191 8.62 -9.90 -6.47
N PRO A 192 8.30 -11.21 -6.41
CA PRO A 192 7.44 -11.76 -5.35
C PRO A 192 7.87 -11.38 -3.93
N GLY A 193 9.18 -11.40 -3.62
CA GLY A 193 9.65 -11.05 -2.28
C GLY A 193 9.42 -9.58 -1.89
N ILE A 194 9.32 -8.66 -2.85
CA ILE A 194 8.97 -7.26 -2.58
C ILE A 194 7.46 -7.13 -2.40
N ARG A 195 6.64 -7.85 -3.17
CA ARG A 195 5.18 -7.87 -2.98
C ARG A 195 4.79 -8.45 -1.63
N VAL A 196 5.50 -9.46 -1.15
CA VAL A 196 5.26 -9.97 0.22
C VAL A 196 5.52 -8.88 1.28
N LEU A 197 6.54 -8.03 1.10
CA LEU A 197 6.82 -6.94 2.04
C LEU A 197 5.87 -5.75 1.90
N ALA A 198 5.54 -5.37 0.66
CA ALA A 198 4.77 -4.16 0.36
C ALA A 198 3.25 -4.37 0.34
N CYS A 199 2.80 -5.58 0.00
CA CYS A 199 1.40 -5.94 -0.24
C CYS A 199 0.91 -7.10 0.66
N GLY A 200 1.83 -7.90 1.21
CA GLY A 200 1.48 -9.07 2.04
C GLY A 200 1.19 -10.37 1.28
N PHE A 201 1.53 -10.48 -0.02
CA PHE A 201 1.33 -11.70 -0.84
C PHE A 201 2.37 -11.93 -1.93
#